data_AF-A0A842VIA2-F1
#
_entry.id   AF-A0A842VIA2-F1
#
_cell.length_a   1.000
_cell.length_b   1.000
_cell.length_c   1.000
_cell.angle_alpha   90.00
_cell.angle_beta   90.00
_cell.angle_gamma   90.00
#
_symmetry.space_group_name_H-M   'P 1'
#
loop_
_entity.id
_entity.type
_entity.pdbx_description
1 polymer ?
#
loop_
_entity_poly.entity_id
_entity_poly.type
_entity_poly.pdbx_seq_one_letter_code
_entity_poly.pdbx_strand_id
1 'polypeptide(L)'
;MSELNETIKTIFEQSDGMNSEEALKEVSLLIALSKRDKYRMECQHFEKKYKMNLNDFEKHLHTNSNAEDYDKENDLDDWEFAVSSLNWWQKRIEELLNDSN
;
A
#
# COMPACT_ATOMS: atom_id res chain seq x y z
N MET A 1 35.71 -6.57 -3.11
CA MET A 1 34.29 -6.49 -2.69
C MET A 1 34.25 -5.81 -1.32
N SER A 2 33.20 -5.06 -0.97
CA SER A 2 33.09 -4.49 0.38
C SER A 2 32.76 -5.60 1.41
N GLU A 3 33.16 -5.41 2.68
CA GLU A 3 32.81 -6.33 3.79
C GLU A 3 31.30 -6.61 3.89
N LEU A 4 30.48 -5.61 3.53
CA LEU A 4 29.03 -5.75 3.47
C LEU A 4 28.59 -6.83 2.47
N ASN A 5 29.19 -6.87 1.29
CA ASN A 5 28.83 -7.85 0.26
C ASN A 5 29.21 -9.27 0.68
N GLU A 6 30.33 -9.45 1.38
CA GLU A 6 30.73 -10.76 1.92
C GLU A 6 29.78 -11.23 3.03
N THR A 7 29.33 -10.30 3.88
CA THR A 7 28.35 -10.60 4.93
C THR A 7 27.00 -11.02 4.35
N ILE A 8 26.48 -10.27 3.38
CA ILE A 8 25.21 -10.61 2.69
C ILE A 8 25.31 -11.98 2.04
N LYS A 9 26.39 -12.25 1.32
CA LYS A 9 26.62 -13.54 0.65
C LYS A 9 26.67 -14.70 1.65
N THR A 10 27.40 -14.52 2.76
CA THR A 10 27.52 -15.56 3.79
C THR A 10 26.16 -15.90 4.39
N ILE A 11 25.34 -14.90 4.73
CA ILE A 11 23.99 -15.12 5.27
C ILE A 11 23.12 -15.84 4.24
N PHE A 12 23.21 -15.43 2.98
CA PHE A 12 22.45 -16.05 1.89
C PHE A 12 22.82 -17.52 1.68
N GLU A 13 24.11 -17.85 1.70
CA GLU A 13 24.61 -19.22 1.56
C GLU A 13 24.21 -20.14 2.73
N GLN A 14 23.88 -19.56 3.90
CA GLN A 14 23.38 -20.30 5.07
C GLN A 14 21.85 -20.44 5.09
N SER A 15 21.13 -19.76 4.19
CA SER A 15 19.69 -19.98 4.04
C SER A 15 19.47 -21.28 3.26
N ASP A 16 18.79 -22.25 3.88
CA ASP A 16 18.59 -23.61 3.35
C ASP A 16 17.84 -23.61 1.99
N GLY A 17 18.58 -23.39 0.90
CA GLY A 17 18.08 -23.50 -0.47
C GLY A 17 17.36 -22.27 -1.04
N MET A 18 17.28 -21.16 -0.31
CA MET A 18 16.68 -19.93 -0.83
C MET A 18 17.57 -19.33 -1.92
N ASN A 19 17.03 -19.13 -3.12
CA ASN A 19 17.74 -18.46 -4.20
C ASN A 19 17.46 -16.95 -4.20
N SER A 20 18.29 -16.17 -4.91
CA SER A 20 18.20 -14.71 -4.91
C SER A 20 16.84 -14.17 -5.38
N GLU A 21 16.17 -14.91 -6.27
CA GLU A 21 14.85 -14.53 -6.79
C GLU A 21 13.76 -14.76 -5.74
N GLU A 22 13.80 -15.88 -5.02
CA GLU A 22 12.90 -16.16 -3.89
C GLU A 22 13.05 -15.12 -2.79
N ALA A 23 14.28 -14.76 -2.41
CA ALA A 23 14.51 -13.72 -1.41
C ALA A 23 14.01 -12.34 -1.87
N LEU A 24 14.22 -11.97 -3.14
CA LEU A 24 13.70 -10.73 -3.69
C LEU A 24 12.16 -10.72 -3.72
N LYS A 25 11.54 -11.86 -4.03
CA LYS A 25 10.08 -12.03 -4.02
C LYS A 25 9.52 -11.89 -2.60
N GLU A 26 10.14 -12.52 -1.60
CA GLU A 26 9.74 -12.40 -0.20
C GLU A 26 9.85 -10.96 0.31
N VAL A 27 10.99 -10.29 0.05
CA VAL A 27 11.17 -8.89 0.43
C VAL A 27 10.16 -7.99 -0.28
N SER A 28 9.89 -8.22 -1.57
CA SER A 28 8.90 -7.46 -2.32
C SER A 28 7.48 -7.66 -1.76
N LEU A 29 7.14 -8.88 -1.38
CA LEU A 29 5.86 -9.20 -0.75
C LEU A 29 5.72 -8.50 0.61
N LEU A 30 6.76 -8.53 1.45
CA LEU A 30 6.76 -7.84 2.74
C LEU A 30 6.55 -6.32 2.59
N ILE A 31 7.22 -5.70 1.61
CA ILE A 31 7.02 -4.28 1.29
C ILE A 31 5.58 -4.04 0.85
N ALA A 32 5.05 -4.86 -0.06
CA ALA A 32 3.71 -4.69 -0.59
C ALA A 32 2.63 -4.85 0.50
N LEU A 33 2.77 -5.83 1.39
CA LEU A 33 1.88 -6.06 2.53
C LEU A 33 1.90 -4.86 3.50
N SER A 34 3.09 -4.36 3.83
CA SER A 34 3.24 -3.17 4.69
C SER A 34 2.57 -1.94 4.08
N LYS A 35 2.77 -1.71 2.78
CA LYS A 35 2.13 -0.60 2.06
C LYS A 35 0.61 -0.75 2.00
N ARG A 36 0.09 -1.93 1.67
CA ARG A 36 -1.35 -2.23 1.71
C ARG A 36 -1.94 -1.89 3.08
N ASP A 37 -1.30 -2.34 4.16
CA ASP A 37 -1.81 -2.12 5.51
C ASP A 37 -1.79 -0.65 5.90
N LYS A 38 -0.76 0.11 5.49
CA LYS A 38 -0.73 1.57 5.63
C LYS A 38 -1.94 2.23 4.95
N TYR A 39 -2.14 1.98 3.65
CA TYR A 39 -3.24 2.64 2.91
C TYR A 39 -4.62 2.19 3.36
N ARG A 40 -4.76 0.93 3.81
CA ARG A 40 -5.98 0.46 4.46
C ARG A 40 -6.30 1.27 5.72
N MET A 41 -5.30 1.57 6.55
CA MET A 41 -5.48 2.41 7.74
C MET A 41 -5.86 3.85 7.39
N GLU A 42 -5.27 4.42 6.34
CA GLU A 42 -5.62 5.76 5.83
C GLU A 42 -7.07 5.80 5.32
N CYS A 43 -7.50 4.81 4.54
CA CYS A 43 -8.91 4.70 4.12
C CYS A 43 -9.85 4.63 5.33
N GLN A 44 -9.54 3.77 6.32
CA GLN A 44 -10.33 3.65 7.54
C GLN A 44 -10.34 4.92 8.39
N HIS A 45 -9.28 5.73 8.34
CA HIS A 45 -9.23 7.02 9.03
C HIS A 45 -10.30 7.96 8.47
N PHE A 46 -10.37 8.11 7.16
CA PHE A 46 -11.36 8.96 6.51
C PHE A 46 -12.80 8.44 6.66
N GLU A 47 -13.00 7.12 6.52
CA GLU A 47 -14.30 6.50 6.79
C GLU A 47 -14.80 6.80 8.21
N LYS A 48 -13.90 6.79 9.19
CA LYS A 48 -14.23 7.14 10.59
C LYS A 48 -14.45 8.65 10.77
N LYS A 49 -13.64 9.48 10.14
CA LYS A 49 -13.73 10.96 10.19
C LYS A 49 -15.08 11.43 9.66
N TYR A 50 -15.50 10.89 8.51
CA TYR A 50 -16.70 11.33 7.80
C TYR A 50 -17.93 10.46 8.03
N LYS A 51 -17.77 9.27 8.64
CA LYS A 51 -18.86 8.32 8.92
C LYS A 51 -19.64 7.90 7.68
N MET A 52 -18.97 7.87 6.54
CA MET A 52 -19.51 7.45 5.25
C MET A 52 -18.37 6.83 4.42
N ASN A 53 -18.69 6.27 3.26
CA ASN A 53 -17.67 5.81 2.31
C ASN A 53 -17.22 6.96 1.38
N LEU A 54 -16.14 6.72 0.62
CA LEU A 54 -15.55 7.72 -0.28
C LEU A 54 -16.57 8.26 -1.29
N ASN A 55 -17.31 7.38 -1.97
CA ASN A 55 -18.28 7.80 -2.99
C ASN A 55 -19.40 8.67 -2.43
N ASP A 56 -19.85 8.39 -1.20
CA ASP A 56 -20.86 9.20 -0.53
C ASP A 56 -20.29 10.55 -0.08
N PHE A 57 -19.01 10.58 0.33
CA PHE A 57 -18.30 11.80 0.70
C PHE A 57 -18.09 12.73 -0.49
N GLU A 58 -17.60 12.21 -1.62
CA GLU A 58 -17.42 12.93 -2.89
C GLU A 58 -18.75 13.59 -3.33
N LYS A 59 -19.84 12.81 -3.37
CA LYS A 59 -21.18 13.32 -3.71
C LYS A 59 -21.66 14.39 -2.73
N HIS A 60 -21.44 14.19 -1.43
CA HIS A 60 -21.84 15.13 -0.40
C HIS A 60 -21.13 16.48 -0.55
N LEU A 61 -19.84 16.45 -0.89
CA LEU A 61 -19.02 17.64 -1.09
C LEU A 61 -19.49 18.44 -2.31
N HIS A 62 -19.73 17.76 -3.43
CA HIS A 62 -20.20 18.41 -4.67
C HIS A 62 -21.66 18.90 -4.64
N THR A 63 -22.50 18.34 -3.77
CA THR A 63 -23.93 18.73 -3.67
C THR A 63 -24.17 19.90 -2.73
N ASN A 64 -23.30 20.10 -1.72
CA ASN A 64 -23.47 21.11 -0.68
C ASN A 64 -22.55 22.34 -0.82
N SER A 65 -21.87 22.48 -1.97
CA SER A 65 -20.85 23.49 -2.25
C SER A 65 -21.44 24.90 -2.51
N ASN A 66 -22.09 25.47 -1.50
CA ASN A 66 -22.35 26.92 -1.45
C ASN A 66 -21.13 27.72 -0.94
N ALA A 67 -20.08 27.03 -0.48
CA ALA A 67 -18.77 27.59 -0.13
C ALA A 67 -17.69 26.51 -0.31
N GLU A 68 -16.54 26.86 -0.90
CA GLU A 68 -15.38 25.97 -1.02
C GLU A 68 -14.83 25.63 0.38
N ASP A 69 -14.77 24.33 0.71
CA ASP A 69 -14.17 23.82 1.94
C ASP A 69 -12.86 23.11 1.58
N TYR A 70 -11.78 23.89 1.46
CA TYR A 70 -10.47 23.39 1.01
C TYR A 70 -9.93 22.24 1.86
N ASP A 71 -10.27 22.17 3.15
CA ASP A 71 -9.84 21.08 4.01
C ASP A 71 -10.50 19.77 3.61
N LYS A 72 -11.79 19.80 3.25
CA LYS A 72 -12.52 18.61 2.76
C LYS A 72 -12.08 18.20 1.37
N GLU A 73 -11.77 19.15 0.49
CA GLU A 73 -11.22 18.84 -0.84
C GLU A 73 -9.84 18.17 -0.70
N ASN A 74 -8.96 18.69 0.17
CA ASN A 74 -7.67 18.04 0.45
C ASN A 74 -7.85 16.63 1.04
N ASP A 75 -8.80 16.45 1.97
CA ASP A 75 -9.10 15.13 2.51
C ASP A 75 -9.67 14.17 1.44
N LEU A 76 -10.46 14.68 0.48
CA LEU A 76 -10.97 13.89 -0.64
C LEU A 76 -9.79 13.40 -1.50
N ASP A 77 -8.90 14.29 -1.92
CA ASP A 77 -7.71 13.97 -2.69
C ASP A 77 -6.83 12.91 -2.00
N ASP A 78 -6.57 13.09 -0.69
CA ASP A 78 -5.79 12.14 0.10
C ASP A 78 -6.49 10.77 0.20
N TRP A 79 -7.81 10.75 0.35
CA TRP A 79 -8.58 9.51 0.45
C TRP A 79 -8.62 8.76 -0.89
N GLU A 80 -8.85 9.46 -2.00
CA GLU A 80 -8.79 8.89 -3.35
C GLU A 80 -7.42 8.29 -3.65
N PHE A 81 -6.35 8.99 -3.26
CA PHE A 81 -4.99 8.50 -3.38
C PHE A 81 -4.78 7.22 -2.55
N ALA A 82 -5.28 7.20 -1.31
CA ALA A 82 -5.17 6.03 -0.44
C ALA A 82 -5.92 4.81 -0.99
N VAL A 83 -7.14 4.99 -1.50
CA VAL A 83 -7.94 3.90 -2.12
C VAL A 83 -7.25 3.39 -3.38
N SER A 84 -6.79 4.28 -4.25
CA SER A 84 -6.08 3.92 -5.48
C SER A 84 -4.79 3.15 -5.17
N SER A 85 -4.03 3.62 -4.19
CA SER A 85 -2.81 2.97 -3.73
C SER A 85 -3.09 1.59 -3.12
N LEU A 86 -4.14 1.48 -2.28
CA LEU A 86 -4.56 0.21 -1.68
C LEU A 86 -4.87 -0.83 -2.76
N ASN A 87 -5.69 -0.47 -3.73
CA ASN A 87 -6.06 -1.35 -4.85
C ASN A 87 -4.82 -1.78 -5.66
N TRP A 88 -3.90 -0.85 -5.92
CA TRP A 88 -2.67 -1.15 -6.63
C TRP A 88 -1.79 -2.16 -5.88
N TRP A 89 -1.56 -1.94 -4.58
CA TRP A 89 -0.75 -2.85 -3.77
C TRP A 89 -1.41 -4.22 -3.59
N GLN A 90 -2.74 -4.29 -3.46
CA GLN A 90 -3.47 -5.56 -3.43
C GLN A 90 -3.24 -6.36 -4.72
N LYS A 91 -3.34 -5.71 -5.88
CA LYS A 91 -3.06 -6.35 -7.17
C LYS A 91 -1.63 -6.89 -7.26
N ARG A 92 -0.63 -6.11 -6.81
CA ARG A 92 0.77 -6.58 -6.79
C ARG A 92 0.98 -7.78 -5.87
N ILE A 93 0.30 -7.81 -4.72
CA ILE A 93 0.34 -8.95 -3.80
C ILE A 93 -0.24 -10.20 -4.48
N GLU A 94 -1.38 -10.08 -5.16
CA GLU A 94 -1.98 -11.17 -5.92
C GLU A 94 -1.04 -11.68 -7.02
N GLU A 95 -0.43 -10.78 -7.80
CA GLU A 95 0.57 -11.13 -8.81
C GLU A 95 1.75 -11.91 -8.18
N LEU A 96 2.32 -11.43 -7.08
CA LEU A 96 3.44 -12.10 -6.39
C LEU A 96 3.05 -13.47 -5.81
N LEU A 97 1.83 -13.64 -5.32
CA LEU A 97 1.38 -14.92 -4.76
C LEU A 97 1.03 -15.93 -5.86
N ASN A 98 0.42 -15.48 -6.96
CA ASN A 98 -0.01 -16.33 -8.06
C ASN A 98 1.15 -16.80 -8.96
N ASP A 99 2.25 -16.04 -9.02
CA ASP A 99 3.50 -16.43 -9.70
C ASP A 99 4.30 -17.52 -8.94
N SER A 100 3.63 -18.27 -8.06
CA SER A 100 4.21 -19.38 -7.29
C SER A 100 3.64 -20.76 -7.69
N ASN A 101 2.86 -20.82 -8.79
CA ASN A 101 2.28 -22.04 -9.34
C ASN A 101 2.87 -22.38 -10.71
#